data_AF-I1BRZ3-F1
#
_entry.id   AF-I1BRZ3-F1
#
_cell.length_a   1.000
_cell.length_b   1.000
_cell.length_c   1.000
_cell.angle_alpha   90.00
_cell.angle_beta   90.00
_cell.angle_gamma   90.00
#
_symmetry.space_group_name_H-M   'P 1'
#
loop_
_entity.id
_entity.type
_entity.pdbx_description
1 polymer ?
#
loop_
_entity_poly.entity_id
_entity_poly.type
_entity_poly.pdbx_seq_one_letter_code
_entity_poly.pdbx_strand_id
1 'polypeptide(L)'
;MSNEDHLEQVKEIEQLLSNFEALDIIEQLKHLQRQVDQRALEYQERQTEHIERLENELETLKTIEEEVAQEYYELVQRNETLNKEEQELEQYVEQQAVDIEGIKQEIQVLEKELEEVEEDQLIGASTAYTEIVNALFHGLGVKAIIEENKVTKVQLDSFDKEQTCILDVTKYSDTFKTNYIWKYISKGLL
;
A
#
# COMPACT_ATOMS: atom_id res chain seq x y z
N MET A 1 -65.20 95.23 -65.30
CA MET A 1 -64.98 94.06 -64.43
C MET A 1 -65.65 94.38 -63.11
N SER A 2 -66.59 93.53 -62.69
CA SER A 2 -67.44 93.78 -61.52
C SER A 2 -66.66 93.41 -60.25
N ASN A 3 -66.97 94.04 -59.11
CA ASN A 3 -66.41 93.66 -57.80
C ASN A 3 -66.69 92.18 -57.45
N GLU A 4 -67.73 91.57 -58.04
CA GLU A 4 -68.02 90.13 -57.91
C GLU A 4 -66.95 89.25 -58.58
N ASP A 5 -66.44 89.62 -59.76
CA ASP A 5 -65.40 88.86 -60.47
C ASP A 5 -64.10 88.80 -59.64
N HIS A 6 -63.79 89.86 -58.90
CA HIS A 6 -62.63 89.91 -58.01
C HIS A 6 -62.81 89.07 -56.75
N LEU A 7 -64.02 89.02 -56.18
CA LEU A 7 -64.30 88.21 -55.00
C LEU A 7 -64.23 86.70 -55.31
N GLU A 8 -64.66 86.30 -56.51
CA GLU A 8 -64.62 84.92 -56.97
C GLU A 8 -63.18 84.47 -57.26
N GLN A 9 -62.36 85.34 -57.87
CA GLN A 9 -60.92 85.11 -58.04
C GLN A 9 -60.17 84.96 -56.71
N VAL A 10 -60.52 85.75 -55.69
CA VAL A 10 -59.90 85.62 -54.35
C VAL A 10 -60.24 84.28 -53.71
N LYS A 11 -61.48 83.80 -53.81
CA LYS A 11 -61.87 82.47 -53.31
C LYS A 11 -61.15 81.34 -54.04
N GLU A 12 -60.96 81.47 -55.35
CA GLU A 12 -60.22 80.49 -56.15
C GLU A 12 -58.74 80.45 -55.76
N ILE A 13 -58.12 81.62 -55.52
CA ILE A 13 -56.74 81.72 -55.01
C ILE A 13 -56.62 81.10 -53.60
N GLU A 14 -57.56 81.37 -52.70
CA GLU A 14 -57.58 80.78 -51.35
C GLU A 14 -57.69 79.24 -51.40
N GLN A 15 -58.53 78.69 -52.29
CA GLN A 15 -58.63 77.25 -52.50
C GLN A 15 -57.35 76.65 -53.08
N LEU A 16 -56.71 77.32 -54.05
CA LEU A 16 -55.44 76.88 -54.63
C LEU A 16 -54.31 76.89 -53.59
N LEU A 17 -54.24 77.91 -52.74
CA LEU A 17 -53.28 77.98 -51.64
C LEU A 17 -53.51 76.85 -50.62
N SER A 18 -54.75 76.59 -50.23
CA SER A 18 -55.08 75.48 -49.32
C SER A 18 -54.73 74.12 -49.93
N ASN A 19 -54.98 73.93 -51.23
CA ASN A 19 -54.58 72.71 -51.95
C ASN A 19 -53.05 72.55 -52.00
N PHE A 20 -52.29 73.65 -52.13
CA PHE A 20 -50.83 73.62 -52.13
C PHE A 20 -50.27 73.25 -50.75
N GLU A 21 -50.82 73.81 -49.67
CA GLU A 21 -50.48 73.45 -48.29
C GLU A 21 -50.78 71.97 -48.00
N ALA A 22 -51.92 71.48 -48.48
CA ALA A 22 -52.28 70.06 -48.35
C ALA A 22 -51.29 69.14 -49.09
N LEU A 23 -50.78 69.54 -50.26
CA LEU A 23 -49.77 68.78 -51.00
C LEU A 23 -48.43 68.72 -50.26
N ASP A 24 -47.97 69.84 -49.68
CA ASP A 24 -46.74 69.88 -48.87
C ASP A 24 -46.84 68.95 -47.65
N ILE A 25 -47.99 68.97 -46.95
CA ILE A 25 -48.24 68.04 -45.82
C ILE A 25 -48.20 66.58 -46.28
N ILE A 26 -48.78 66.25 -47.43
CA ILE A 26 -48.74 64.88 -47.98
C ILE A 26 -47.31 64.45 -48.30
N GLU A 27 -46.48 65.35 -48.84
CA GLU A 27 -45.07 65.06 -49.13
C GLU A 27 -44.25 64.84 -47.85
N GLN A 28 -44.47 65.67 -46.82
CA GLN A 28 -43.86 65.49 -45.50
C GLN A 28 -44.28 64.17 -44.84
N LEU A 29 -45.56 63.79 -44.94
CA LEU A 29 -46.05 62.51 -44.43
C LEU A 29 -45.43 61.33 -45.16
N LYS A 30 -45.29 61.39 -46.49
CA LYS A 30 -44.60 60.35 -47.27
C LYS A 30 -43.13 60.22 -46.87
N HIS A 31 -42.45 61.34 -46.64
CA HIS A 31 -41.07 61.32 -46.17
C HIS A 31 -40.95 60.71 -44.77
N LEU A 32 -41.82 61.11 -43.85
CA LEU A 32 -41.86 60.55 -42.49
C LEU A 32 -42.18 59.04 -42.52
N GLN A 33 -43.13 58.62 -43.34
CA GLN A 33 -43.49 57.22 -43.53
C GLN A 33 -42.27 56.40 -43.98
N ARG A 34 -41.53 56.87 -45.01
CA ARG A 34 -40.31 56.20 -45.46
C ARG A 34 -39.26 56.07 -44.35
N GLN A 35 -39.09 57.11 -43.52
CA GLN A 35 -38.16 57.06 -42.39
C GLN A 35 -38.59 56.07 -41.31
N VAL A 36 -39.90 56.00 -41.03
CA VAL A 36 -40.45 55.03 -40.08
C VAL A 36 -40.27 53.60 -40.60
N ASP A 37 -40.61 53.36 -41.87
CA ASP A 37 -40.49 52.05 -42.51
C ASP A 37 -39.02 51.58 -42.52
N GLN A 38 -38.09 52.48 -42.85
CA GLN A 38 -36.66 52.17 -42.82
C GLN A 38 -36.19 51.82 -41.40
N ARG A 39 -36.56 52.61 -40.39
CA ARG A 39 -36.17 52.35 -39.00
C ARG A 39 -36.79 51.06 -38.46
N ALA A 40 -38.02 50.75 -38.85
CA ALA A 40 -38.69 49.52 -38.47
C ALA A 40 -37.95 48.30 -39.05
N LEU A 41 -37.53 48.39 -40.32
CA LEU A 41 -36.75 47.34 -40.98
C LEU A 41 -35.37 47.15 -40.33
N GLU A 42 -34.62 48.24 -40.11
CA GLU A 42 -33.33 48.20 -39.41
C GLU A 42 -33.43 47.68 -37.96
N TYR A 43 -34.56 47.92 -37.28
CA TYR A 43 -34.82 47.37 -35.96
C TYR A 43 -35.10 45.87 -36.03
N GLN A 44 -35.94 45.45 -36.98
CA GLN A 44 -36.27 44.05 -37.19
C GLN A 44 -35.04 43.22 -37.58
N GLU A 45 -34.18 43.72 -38.47
CA GLU A 45 -32.93 43.06 -38.84
C GLU A 45 -32.03 42.87 -37.61
N ARG A 46 -31.80 43.92 -36.82
CA ARG A 46 -30.99 43.84 -35.59
C ARG A 46 -31.56 42.88 -34.55
N GLN A 47 -32.89 42.83 -34.41
CA GLN A 47 -33.53 41.88 -33.50
C GLN A 47 -33.36 40.45 -34.01
N THR A 48 -33.49 40.23 -35.32
CA THR A 48 -33.32 38.91 -35.93
C THR A 48 -31.89 38.42 -35.74
N GLU A 49 -30.89 39.24 -36.05
CA GLU A 49 -29.47 38.92 -35.82
C GLU A 49 -29.14 38.69 -34.33
N HIS A 50 -29.85 39.37 -33.42
CA HIS A 50 -29.65 39.15 -32.00
C HIS A 50 -30.24 37.82 -31.54
N ILE A 51 -31.44 37.47 -32.01
CA ILE A 51 -32.10 36.20 -31.72
C ILE A 51 -31.26 35.04 -32.26
N GLU A 52 -30.81 35.11 -33.52
CA GLU A 52 -29.96 34.07 -34.13
C GLU A 52 -28.66 33.87 -33.34
N ARG A 53 -28.03 34.95 -32.84
CA ARG A 53 -26.85 34.82 -31.97
C ARG A 53 -27.16 34.11 -30.66
N LEU A 54 -28.27 34.46 -30.00
CA LEU A 54 -28.68 33.82 -28.75
C LEU A 54 -29.06 32.35 -28.95
N GLU A 55 -29.70 32.01 -30.07
CA GLU A 55 -30.03 30.62 -30.42
C GLU A 55 -28.75 29.80 -30.64
N ASN A 56 -27.76 30.35 -31.34
CA ASN A 56 -26.46 29.71 -31.51
C ASN A 56 -25.73 29.54 -30.17
N GLU A 57 -25.69 30.57 -29.32
CA GLU A 57 -25.09 30.49 -27.98
C GLU A 57 -25.77 29.40 -27.13
N LEU A 58 -27.11 29.37 -27.14
CA LEU A 58 -27.88 28.38 -26.41
C LEU A 58 -27.59 26.95 -26.88
N GLU A 59 -27.45 26.73 -28.19
CA GLU A 59 -27.11 25.43 -28.72
C GLU A 59 -25.69 25.01 -28.34
N THR A 60 -24.72 25.94 -28.40
CA THR A 60 -23.35 25.63 -27.93
C THR A 60 -23.32 25.29 -26.44
N LEU A 61 -24.12 25.97 -25.62
CA LEU A 61 -24.20 25.70 -24.18
C LEU A 61 -24.81 24.33 -23.89
N LYS A 62 -25.82 23.90 -24.65
CA LYS A 62 -26.38 22.55 -24.52
C LYS A 62 -25.35 21.48 -24.84
N THR A 63 -24.58 21.65 -25.93
CA THR A 63 -23.53 20.69 -26.28
C THR A 63 -22.49 20.59 -25.16
N ILE A 64 -22.06 21.73 -24.61
CA ILE A 64 -21.13 21.75 -23.47
C ILE A 64 -21.75 21.07 -22.24
N GLU A 65 -23.02 21.32 -21.94
CA GLU A 65 -23.73 20.67 -20.82
C GLU A 65 -23.77 19.15 -20.98
N GLU A 66 -24.06 18.65 -22.19
CA GLU A 66 -24.08 17.22 -22.51
C GLU A 66 -22.68 16.59 -22.36
N GLU A 67 -21.64 17.26 -22.86
CA GLU A 67 -20.24 16.80 -22.71
C GLU A 67 -19.84 16.72 -21.23
N VAL A 68 -20.11 17.77 -20.44
CA VAL A 68 -19.80 17.80 -19.01
C VAL A 68 -20.59 16.75 -18.24
N ALA A 69 -21.86 16.52 -18.59
CA ALA A 69 -22.67 15.49 -17.97
C ALA A 69 -22.10 14.08 -18.23
N GLN A 70 -21.60 13.84 -19.45
CA GLN A 70 -20.95 12.58 -19.78
C GLN A 70 -19.63 12.40 -19.01
N GLU A 71 -18.76 13.42 -19.00
CA GLU A 71 -17.50 13.38 -18.25
C GLU A 71 -17.74 13.12 -16.75
N TYR A 72 -18.76 13.76 -16.18
CA TYR A 72 -19.14 13.56 -14.79
C TYR A 72 -19.57 12.10 -14.53
N TYR A 73 -20.38 11.53 -15.42
CA TYR A 73 -20.82 10.15 -15.31
C TYR A 73 -19.65 9.15 -15.35
N GLU A 74 -18.71 9.34 -16.28
CA GLU A 74 -17.50 8.52 -16.38
C GLU A 74 -16.63 8.62 -15.12
N LEU A 75 -16.51 9.83 -14.56
CA LEU A 75 -15.77 10.07 -13.32
C LEU A 75 -16.41 9.35 -12.11
N VAL A 76 -17.75 9.35 -12.03
CA VAL A 76 -18.48 8.62 -10.98
C VAL A 76 -18.23 7.12 -11.08
N GLN A 77 -18.35 6.53 -12.27
CA GLN A 77 -18.07 5.09 -12.46
C GLN A 77 -16.64 4.71 -12.11
N ARG A 78 -15.68 5.56 -12.48
CA ARG A 78 -14.28 5.35 -12.11
C ARG A 78 -14.07 5.41 -10.60
N ASN A 79 -14.73 6.34 -9.91
CA ASN A 79 -14.65 6.48 -8.46
C ASN A 79 -15.25 5.25 -7.75
N GLU A 80 -16.39 4.75 -8.23
CA GLU A 80 -16.98 3.50 -7.71
C GLU A 80 -16.06 2.30 -7.88
N THR A 81 -15.33 2.21 -8.99
CA THR A 81 -14.35 1.15 -9.24
C THR A 81 -13.18 1.25 -8.28
N LEU A 82 -12.61 2.45 -8.12
CA LEU A 82 -11.50 2.70 -7.20
C LEU A 82 -11.89 2.41 -5.73
N ASN A 83 -13.10 2.79 -5.31
CA ASN A 83 -13.57 2.51 -3.96
C ASN A 83 -13.69 1.00 -3.68
N LYS A 84 -14.06 0.20 -4.69
CA LYS A 84 -14.09 -1.27 -4.55
C LYS A 84 -12.68 -1.83 -4.42
N GLU A 85 -11.74 -1.38 -5.24
CA GLU A 85 -10.34 -1.78 -5.16
C GLU A 85 -9.73 -1.40 -3.80
N GLU A 86 -10.05 -0.21 -3.28
CA GLU A 86 -9.62 0.23 -1.95
C GLU A 86 -10.16 -0.70 -0.85
N GLN A 87 -11.45 -1.04 -0.88
CA GLN A 87 -12.05 -1.98 0.09
C GLN A 87 -11.42 -3.38 0.03
N GLU A 88 -11.12 -3.87 -1.18
CA GLU A 88 -10.43 -5.17 -1.35
C GLU A 88 -9.01 -5.13 -0.77
N LEU A 89 -8.29 -4.04 -0.99
CA LEU A 89 -6.95 -3.84 -0.44
C LEU A 89 -6.96 -3.72 1.10
N GLU A 90 -7.94 -3.01 1.67
CA GLU A 90 -8.13 -2.91 3.12
C GLU A 90 -8.32 -4.30 3.74
N GLN A 91 -9.20 -5.13 3.16
CA GLN A 91 -9.41 -6.50 3.61
C GLN A 91 -8.14 -7.35 3.51
N TYR A 92 -7.37 -7.19 2.43
CA TYR A 92 -6.10 -7.89 2.27
C TYR A 92 -5.08 -7.49 3.35
N VAL A 93 -4.99 -6.19 3.67
CA VAL A 93 -4.12 -5.69 4.74
C VAL A 93 -4.56 -6.22 6.11
N GLU A 94 -5.86 -6.23 6.39
CA GLU A 94 -6.39 -6.82 7.63
C GLU A 94 -6.03 -8.30 7.76
N GLN A 95 -6.19 -9.08 6.68
CA GLN A 95 -5.81 -10.48 6.66
C GLN A 95 -4.30 -10.67 6.88
N GLN A 96 -3.47 -9.88 6.21
CA GLN A 96 -2.01 -9.92 6.41
C GLN A 96 -1.62 -9.59 7.86
N ALA A 97 -2.32 -8.66 8.51
CA ALA A 97 -2.06 -8.34 9.91
C ALA A 97 -2.34 -9.54 10.84
N VAL A 98 -3.41 -10.30 10.57
CA VAL A 98 -3.72 -11.54 11.29
C VAL A 98 -2.64 -12.60 11.04
N ASP A 99 -2.23 -12.78 9.78
CA ASP A 99 -1.21 -13.77 9.41
C ASP A 99 0.14 -13.44 10.07
N ILE A 100 0.54 -12.17 10.08
CA ILE A 100 1.76 -11.69 10.76
C ILE A 100 1.70 -11.99 12.25
N GLU A 101 0.55 -11.77 12.90
CA GLU A 101 0.40 -12.07 14.32
C GLU A 101 0.49 -13.58 14.60
N GLY A 102 -0.08 -14.40 13.73
CA GLY A 102 0.08 -15.87 13.80
C GLY A 102 1.55 -16.30 13.68
N ILE A 103 2.28 -15.74 12.71
CA ILE A 103 3.72 -16.03 12.52
C ILE A 103 4.53 -15.60 13.76
N LYS A 104 4.22 -14.45 14.37
CA LYS A 104 4.92 -14.02 15.60
C LYS A 104 4.71 -15.00 16.75
N GLN A 105 3.50 -15.53 16.91
CA GLN A 105 3.23 -16.54 17.93
C GLN A 105 3.98 -17.84 17.65
N GLU A 106 4.05 -18.27 16.39
CA GLU A 106 4.84 -19.44 15.99
C GLU A 106 6.33 -19.24 16.27
N ILE A 107 6.89 -18.06 15.96
CA ILE A 107 8.27 -17.71 16.30
C ILE A 107 8.51 -17.84 17.81
N GLN A 108 7.62 -17.30 18.66
CA GLN A 108 7.77 -17.38 20.11
C GLN A 108 7.76 -18.83 20.62
N VAL A 109 6.92 -19.69 20.04
CA VAL A 109 6.89 -21.11 20.39
C VAL A 109 8.19 -21.79 20.00
N LEU A 110 8.67 -21.57 18.78
CA LEU A 110 9.92 -22.15 18.28
C LEU A 110 11.15 -21.65 19.05
N GLU A 111 11.19 -20.38 19.45
CA GLU A 111 12.25 -19.82 20.30
C GLU A 111 12.29 -20.54 21.65
N LYS A 112 11.13 -20.80 22.26
CA LYS A 112 11.04 -21.55 23.52
C LYS A 112 11.48 -23.00 23.38
N GLU A 113 11.05 -23.69 22.31
CA GLU A 113 11.49 -25.06 22.02
C GLU A 113 13.01 -25.14 21.82
N LEU A 114 13.60 -24.11 21.20
CA LEU A 114 15.04 -24.03 20.99
C LEU A 114 15.80 -23.84 22.31
N GLU A 115 15.32 -22.97 23.21
CA GLU A 115 15.88 -22.82 24.56
C GLU A 115 15.83 -24.14 25.35
N GLU A 116 14.71 -24.87 25.33
CA GLU A 116 14.56 -26.16 26.02
C GLU A 116 15.57 -27.20 25.49
N VAL A 117 15.77 -27.28 24.18
CA VAL A 117 16.75 -28.19 23.57
C VAL A 117 18.18 -27.81 23.93
N GLU A 118 18.50 -26.51 23.98
CA GLU A 118 19.83 -26.04 24.39
C GLU A 118 20.12 -26.38 25.86
N GLU A 119 19.14 -26.22 26.75
CA GLU A 119 19.25 -26.63 28.17
C GLU A 119 19.45 -28.15 28.31
N ASP A 120 18.67 -28.96 27.60
CA ASP A 120 18.78 -30.43 27.62
C ASP A 120 20.14 -30.91 27.10
N GLN A 121 20.70 -30.27 26.07
CA GLN A 121 22.04 -30.57 25.57
C GLN A 121 23.15 -30.22 26.57
N LEU A 122 23.01 -29.10 27.28
CA LEU A 122 23.94 -28.70 28.34
C LEU A 122 23.92 -29.69 29.52
N ILE A 123 22.75 -30.23 29.87
CA ILE A 123 22.59 -31.24 30.93
C ILE A 123 23.13 -32.60 30.46
N GLY A 124 22.88 -33.00 29.21
CA GLY A 124 23.35 -34.25 28.63
C GLY A 124 24.86 -34.31 28.38
N ALA A 125 25.51 -33.17 28.12
CA ALA A 125 26.96 -33.07 27.97
C ALA A 125 27.73 -33.05 29.31
N SER A 126 27.02 -33.03 30.45
CA SER A 126 27.59 -32.99 31.79
C SER A 126 27.97 -34.38 32.36
N THR A 127 28.16 -35.41 31.54
CA THR A 127 28.93 -36.59 32.02
C THR A 127 30.31 -36.11 32.44
N ALA A 128 30.55 -36.07 33.76
CA ALA A 128 31.75 -35.51 34.32
C ALA A 128 32.95 -36.19 33.64
N TYR A 129 33.89 -35.42 33.12
CA TYR A 129 35.11 -35.93 32.47
C TYR A 129 35.76 -37.09 33.25
N THR A 130 35.65 -37.05 34.59
CA THR A 130 36.05 -38.11 35.52
C THR A 130 35.35 -39.46 35.31
N GLU A 131 34.06 -39.50 34.97
CA GLU A 131 33.30 -40.72 34.70
C GLU A 131 33.73 -41.37 33.39
N ILE A 132 33.97 -40.57 32.35
CA ILE A 132 34.51 -41.06 31.06
C ILE A 132 35.92 -41.60 31.26
N VAL A 133 36.78 -40.87 31.97
CA VAL A 133 38.14 -41.30 32.31
C VAL A 133 38.13 -42.57 33.16
N ASN A 134 37.25 -42.66 34.16
CA ASN A 134 37.10 -43.86 34.99
C ASN A 134 36.62 -45.06 34.17
N ALA A 135 35.64 -44.87 33.27
CA ALA A 135 35.16 -45.93 32.39
C ALA A 135 36.25 -46.43 31.43
N LEU A 136 37.07 -45.53 30.89
CA LEU A 136 38.24 -45.87 30.06
C LEU A 136 39.25 -46.71 30.85
N PHE A 137 39.64 -46.29 32.05
CA PHE A 137 40.58 -47.05 32.88
C PHE A 137 40.00 -48.41 33.30
N HIS A 138 38.71 -48.48 33.63
CA HIS A 138 38.04 -49.73 33.94
C HIS A 138 38.00 -50.68 32.73
N GLY A 139 37.75 -50.15 31.53
CA GLY A 139 37.79 -50.89 30.26
C GLY A 139 39.18 -51.40 29.90
N LEU A 140 40.23 -50.72 30.35
CA LEU A 140 41.63 -51.14 30.24
C LEU A 140 42.09 -52.10 31.35
N GLY A 141 41.16 -52.57 32.20
CA GLY A 141 41.45 -53.52 33.27
C GLY A 141 42.04 -52.89 34.53
N VAL A 142 42.04 -51.56 34.68
CA VAL A 142 42.56 -50.86 35.86
C VAL A 142 41.43 -50.53 36.83
N LYS A 143 41.50 -51.04 38.06
CA LYS A 143 40.51 -50.77 39.12
C LYS A 143 41.20 -50.29 40.39
N ALA A 144 40.78 -49.16 40.92
CA ALA A 144 41.24 -48.71 42.24
C ALA A 144 40.53 -49.50 43.34
N ILE A 145 41.28 -49.97 44.34
CA ILE A 145 40.74 -50.56 45.57
C ILE A 145 40.90 -49.50 46.67
N ILE A 146 39.76 -49.11 47.25
CA ILE A 146 39.67 -48.09 48.30
C ILE A 146 39.51 -48.80 49.64
N GLU A 147 40.46 -48.57 50.54
CA GLU A 147 40.41 -49.03 51.93
C GLU A 147 40.46 -47.77 52.81
N GLU A 148 39.58 -47.65 53.81
CA GLU A 148 39.52 -46.50 54.74
C GLU A 148 39.47 -45.11 54.02
N ASN A 149 38.67 -45.01 52.97
CA ASN A 149 38.50 -43.78 52.16
C ASN A 149 39.76 -43.27 51.43
N LYS A 150 40.80 -44.11 51.30
CA LYS A 150 42.00 -43.82 50.49
C LYS A 150 42.25 -44.93 49.48
N VAL A 151 42.71 -44.57 48.28
CA VAL A 151 43.17 -45.55 47.30
C VAL A 151 44.49 -46.13 47.81
N THR A 152 44.45 -47.32 48.38
CA THR A 152 45.64 -48.00 48.93
C THR A 152 46.21 -48.99 47.93
N LYS A 153 45.38 -49.56 47.04
CA LYS A 153 45.77 -50.56 46.05
C LYS A 153 45.12 -50.30 44.70
N VAL A 154 45.75 -50.77 43.64
CA VAL A 154 45.19 -50.80 42.28
C VAL A 154 45.26 -52.24 41.77
N GLN A 155 44.11 -52.76 41.35
CA GLN A 155 43.98 -54.02 40.64
C GLN A 155 44.16 -53.77 39.15
N LEU A 156 44.97 -54.61 38.52
CA LEU A 156 45.22 -54.64 37.08
C LEU A 156 44.80 -56.01 36.57
N ASP A 157 43.81 -56.04 35.70
CA ASP A 157 43.32 -57.23 35.02
C ASP A 157 43.95 -57.27 33.62
N SER A 158 44.40 -58.45 33.20
CA SER A 158 44.80 -58.70 31.82
C SER A 158 43.59 -58.61 30.88
N PHE A 159 43.85 -58.43 29.58
CA PHE A 159 42.80 -58.30 28.57
C PHE A 159 41.84 -59.51 28.53
N ASP A 160 42.37 -60.73 28.73
CA ASP A 160 41.62 -61.99 28.82
C ASP A 160 40.98 -62.24 30.20
N LYS A 161 41.25 -61.37 31.19
CA LYS A 161 40.83 -61.48 32.59
C LYS A 161 41.32 -62.74 33.31
N GLU A 162 42.31 -63.45 32.75
CA GLU A 162 42.87 -64.65 33.37
C GLU A 162 43.95 -64.32 34.40
N GLN A 163 44.58 -63.14 34.28
CA GLN A 163 45.60 -62.68 35.20
C GLN A 163 45.17 -61.38 35.88
N THR A 164 45.17 -61.41 37.21
CA THR A 164 44.90 -60.24 38.04
C THR A 164 46.11 -59.97 38.92
N CYS A 165 46.62 -58.75 38.85
CA CYS A 165 47.69 -58.26 39.72
C CYS A 165 47.15 -57.16 40.64
N ILE A 166 47.50 -57.22 41.93
CA ILE A 166 47.16 -56.17 42.90
C ILE A 166 48.45 -55.44 43.28
N LEU A 167 48.54 -54.18 42.90
CA LEU A 167 49.64 -53.29 43.23
C LEU A 167 49.26 -52.42 44.43
N ASP A 168 50.01 -52.52 45.52
CA ASP A 168 49.90 -51.59 46.64
C ASP A 168 50.53 -50.24 46.28
N VAL A 169 49.71 -49.23 46.08
CA VAL A 169 50.13 -47.90 45.62
C VAL A 169 50.66 -47.03 46.75
N THR A 170 50.68 -47.51 48.00
CA THR A 170 51.28 -46.77 49.12
C THR A 170 52.80 -46.99 49.23
N LYS A 171 53.32 -48.05 48.61
CA LYS A 171 54.71 -48.54 48.82
C LYS A 171 55.73 -48.06 47.78
N TYR A 172 55.29 -47.45 46.69
CA TYR A 172 56.15 -47.10 45.56
C TYR A 172 56.06 -45.62 45.20
N SER A 173 57.01 -45.10 44.42
CA SER A 173 56.93 -43.74 43.88
C SER A 173 55.89 -43.66 42.76
N ASP A 174 55.33 -42.47 42.52
CA ASP A 174 54.30 -42.29 41.50
C ASP A 174 54.82 -42.60 40.09
N THR A 175 56.08 -42.28 39.81
CA THR A 175 56.74 -42.64 38.54
C THR A 175 56.83 -44.15 38.34
N PHE A 176 57.12 -44.91 39.41
CA PHE A 176 57.14 -46.36 39.34
C PHE A 176 55.73 -46.94 39.10
N LYS A 177 54.73 -46.45 39.84
CA LYS A 177 53.32 -46.89 39.69
C LYS A 177 52.84 -46.69 38.27
N THR A 178 52.99 -45.49 37.73
CA THR A 178 52.54 -45.14 36.38
C THR A 178 53.24 -45.98 35.32
N ASN A 179 54.56 -46.15 35.42
CA ASN A 179 55.31 -47.00 34.48
C ASN A 179 54.91 -48.48 34.58
N TYR A 180 54.66 -48.97 35.79
CA TYR A 180 54.24 -50.36 36.00
C TYR A 180 52.85 -50.62 35.41
N ILE A 181 51.89 -49.74 35.69
CA ILE A 181 50.52 -49.82 35.16
C ILE A 181 50.55 -49.76 33.63
N TRP A 182 51.25 -48.79 33.04
CA TRP A 182 51.36 -48.69 31.58
C TRP A 182 52.07 -49.90 30.97
N LYS A 183 53.11 -50.42 31.61
CA LYS A 183 53.79 -51.64 31.14
C LYS A 183 52.88 -52.86 31.20
N TYR A 184 52.04 -52.96 32.23
CA TYR A 184 51.09 -54.06 32.40
C TYR A 184 50.01 -54.03 31.32
N ILE A 185 49.42 -52.86 31.06
CA ILE A 185 48.38 -52.68 30.04
C ILE A 185 48.94 -52.84 28.63
N SER A 186 50.08 -52.20 28.32
CA SER A 186 50.65 -52.14 26.97
C SER A 186 51.27 -53.46 26.49
N LYS A 187 51.75 -54.31 27.41
CA LYS A 187 52.40 -55.56 27.02
C LYS A 187 51.44 -56.74 26.92
N GLY A 188 50.18 -56.61 27.38
CA GLY A 188 49.19 -57.69 27.34
C GLY A 188 49.77 -59.05 27.76
N LEU A 189 50.67 -59.04 28.75
CA LEU A 189 51.64 -60.09 29.10
C LEU A 189 52.36 -60.81 27.92
N LEU A 190 53.68 -60.97 28.12
CA LEU A 190 54.42 -62.04 27.44
C LEU A 190 53.80 -63.40 27.78
#